data_AF-A0A8D8K453-F1
#
_entry.id   AF-A0A8D8K453-F1
#
_cell.length_a   1.000
_cell.length_b   1.000
_cell.length_c   1.000
_cell.angle_alpha   90.00
_cell.angle_beta   90.00
_cell.angle_gamma   90.00
#
_symmetry.space_group_name_H-M   'P 1'
#
loop_
_entity.id
_entity.type
_entity.pdbx_description
1 polymer ?
#
loop_
_entity_poly.entity_id
_entity_poly.type
_entity_poly.pdbx_seq_one_letter_code
_entity_poly.pdbx_strand_id
1 'polypeptide(L)'
;VEKAPEIFSPEQLLEFGKQSIAGVPLEALAATINKICSIALLSNATESENAVNVTEMNYVLLTEGDNVTIPLLESDDLWSNPLFNDSHDTVILVTGWTSNINGSNKAIDTIYKAYRARGGYNFVVIDTSDYVDTLYTWSAFNTNDLGVELANGLKELIKYLPVEKIHLIGHSLGAHIVGAAGRRFQ
;
A
#
# COMPACT_ATOMS: atom_id res chain seq x y z
N VAL A 1 0.55 -3.78 -25.93
CA VAL A 1 0.65 -2.68 -24.96
C VAL A 1 2.11 -2.25 -24.95
N GLU A 2 2.40 -0.96 -25.06
CA GLU A 2 3.79 -0.45 -25.02
C GLU A 2 4.21 -0.21 -23.57
N LYS A 3 5.45 -0.56 -23.29
CA LYS A 3 6.08 -0.56 -21.98
C LYS A 3 6.41 0.87 -21.54
N ALA A 4 6.27 1.21 -20.25
CA ALA A 4 6.71 2.52 -19.78
C ALA A 4 8.23 2.70 -19.96
N PRO A 5 8.71 3.79 -20.55
CA PRO A 5 10.13 4.09 -20.52
C PRO A 5 10.56 4.37 -19.07
N GLU A 6 11.80 4.02 -18.70
CA GLU A 6 12.39 4.48 -17.43
C GLU A 6 12.55 6.02 -17.49
N ILE A 7 11.58 6.76 -16.95
CA ILE A 7 11.52 8.22 -17.07
C ILE A 7 12.46 8.91 -16.07
N PHE A 8 12.66 8.31 -14.90
CA PHE A 8 13.53 8.80 -13.82
C PHE A 8 14.21 7.65 -13.10
N SER A 9 15.44 7.87 -12.62
CA SER A 9 16.09 6.92 -11.71
C SER A 9 15.36 6.91 -10.35
N PRO A 10 15.51 5.84 -9.54
CA PRO A 10 14.90 5.78 -8.22
C PRO A 10 15.41 6.92 -7.32
N GLU A 11 16.67 7.34 -7.48
CA GLU A 11 17.23 8.47 -6.73
C GLU A 11 16.59 9.81 -7.12
N GLN A 12 16.28 10.01 -8.41
CA GLN A 12 15.64 11.23 -8.88
C GLN A 12 14.21 11.38 -8.35
N LEU A 13 13.47 10.28 -8.24
CA LEU A 13 12.12 10.28 -7.65
C LEU A 13 12.15 10.49 -6.13
N LEU A 14 13.13 9.89 -5.44
CA LEU A 14 13.34 10.11 -4.01
C LEU A 14 13.72 11.57 -3.72
N GLU A 15 14.64 12.14 -4.50
CA GLU A 15 15.03 13.56 -4.37
C GLU A 15 13.86 14.50 -4.70
N PHE A 16 13.06 14.19 -5.71
CA PHE A 16 11.82 14.92 -5.98
C PHE A 16 10.86 14.89 -4.77
N GLY A 17 10.68 13.73 -4.13
CA GLY A 17 9.89 13.61 -2.90
C GLY A 17 10.41 14.47 -1.76
N LYS A 18 11.73 14.44 -1.50
CA LYS A 18 12.36 15.30 -0.48
C LYS A 18 12.21 16.78 -0.78
N GLN A 19 12.42 17.16 -2.04
CA GLN A 19 12.27 18.53 -2.53
C GLN A 19 10.83 19.05 -2.40
N SER A 20 9.84 18.19 -2.63
CA SER A 20 8.43 18.50 -2.42
C SER A 20 8.14 18.85 -0.97
N ILE A 21 8.67 18.06 -0.03
CA ILE A 21 8.51 18.29 1.42
C ILE A 21 9.28 19.54 1.85
N ALA A 22 10.44 19.80 1.25
CA ALA A 22 11.27 20.96 1.55
C ALA A 22 10.73 22.29 0.98
N GLY A 23 9.56 22.30 0.32
CA GLY A 23 8.88 23.52 -0.12
C GLY A 23 9.40 24.12 -1.43
N VAL A 24 9.87 23.27 -2.35
CA VAL A 24 10.23 23.71 -3.72
C VAL A 24 9.04 24.39 -4.41
N PRO A 25 9.27 25.44 -5.25
CA PRO A 25 8.20 26.18 -5.91
C PRO A 25 7.21 25.26 -6.63
N LEU A 26 5.92 25.53 -6.44
CA LEU A 26 4.81 24.71 -6.94
C LEU A 26 4.87 24.57 -8.46
N GLU A 27 5.37 25.58 -9.16
CA GLU A 27 5.53 25.60 -10.62
C GLU A 27 6.60 24.61 -11.08
N ALA A 28 7.72 24.48 -10.35
CA ALA A 28 8.76 23.51 -10.66
C ALA A 28 8.27 22.08 -10.40
N LEU A 29 7.50 21.91 -9.33
CA LEU A 29 6.85 20.65 -9.00
C LEU A 29 5.86 20.24 -10.10
N ALA A 30 4.96 21.15 -10.48
CA ALA A 30 3.94 20.94 -11.50
C ALA A 30 4.54 20.70 -12.88
N ALA A 31 5.61 21.42 -13.25
CA ALA A 31 6.31 21.21 -14.52
C ALA A 31 6.95 19.82 -14.59
N THR A 32 7.51 19.35 -13.47
CA THR A 32 8.09 18.01 -13.37
C THR A 32 7.00 16.96 -13.51
N ILE A 33 5.92 17.04 -12.72
CA ILE A 33 4.75 16.14 -12.80
C ILE A 33 4.18 16.12 -14.21
N ASN A 34 3.96 17.29 -14.82
CA ASN A 34 3.40 17.41 -16.16
C ASN A 34 4.30 16.74 -17.21
N LYS A 35 5.63 16.83 -17.07
CA LYS A 35 6.58 16.14 -17.95
C LYS A 35 6.48 14.61 -17.77
N ILE A 36 6.36 14.11 -16.53
CA ILE A 36 6.18 12.68 -16.27
C ILE A 36 4.88 12.18 -16.93
N CYS A 37 3.76 12.86 -16.65
CA CYS A 37 2.45 12.49 -17.17
C CYS A 37 2.40 12.55 -18.70
N SER A 38 2.98 13.59 -19.30
CA SER A 38 3.02 13.74 -20.77
C SER A 38 3.80 12.61 -21.43
N ILE A 39 4.94 12.22 -20.86
CA ILE A 39 5.74 11.11 -21.40
C ILE A 39 4.98 9.78 -21.25
N ALA A 40 4.39 9.51 -20.09
CA ALA A 40 3.61 8.28 -19.86
C ALA A 40 2.41 8.16 -20.81
N LEU A 41 1.70 9.27 -21.07
CA LEU A 41 0.60 9.33 -22.02
C LEU A 41 1.07 9.12 -23.46
N LEU A 42 2.20 9.71 -23.85
CA LEU A 42 2.75 9.60 -25.20
C LEU A 42 3.28 8.20 -25.51
N SER A 43 3.77 7.46 -24.52
CA SER A 43 4.24 6.08 -24.68
C SER A 43 3.14 5.03 -24.56
N ASN A 44 1.86 5.42 -24.44
CA ASN A 44 0.73 4.53 -24.15
C ASN A 44 1.03 3.53 -23.01
N ALA A 45 1.84 3.99 -22.05
CA ALA A 45 2.42 3.16 -21.02
C ALA A 45 1.46 3.11 -19.83
N THR A 46 0.51 2.18 -19.91
CA THR A 46 -0.48 1.95 -18.86
C THR A 46 -0.12 0.79 -17.95
N GLU A 47 0.90 0.00 -18.31
CA GLU A 47 1.28 -1.24 -17.64
C GLU A 47 2.76 -1.24 -17.27
N SER A 48 3.07 -1.89 -16.15
CA SER A 48 4.43 -2.04 -15.65
C SER A 48 5.22 -3.08 -16.46
N GLU A 49 6.50 -2.84 -16.77
CA GLU A 49 7.37 -3.87 -17.35
C GLU A 49 7.61 -5.05 -16.42
N ASN A 50 7.53 -4.79 -15.12
CA ASN A 50 7.61 -5.79 -14.07
C ASN A 50 6.26 -5.82 -13.37
N ALA A 51 5.45 -6.83 -13.66
CA ALA A 51 4.23 -7.08 -12.91
C ALA A 51 4.60 -7.35 -11.46
N VAL A 52 3.95 -6.66 -10.52
CA VAL A 52 4.10 -6.97 -9.10
C VAL A 52 3.57 -8.37 -8.85
N ASN A 53 4.38 -9.23 -8.24
CA ASN A 53 3.96 -10.57 -7.87
C ASN A 53 3.10 -10.53 -6.60
N VAL A 54 1.81 -10.23 -6.76
CA VAL A 54 0.84 -10.17 -5.66
C VAL A 54 0.73 -11.48 -4.88
N THR A 55 1.15 -12.61 -5.47
CA THR A 55 1.10 -13.93 -4.83
C THR A 55 2.09 -14.08 -3.68
N GLU A 56 3.13 -13.23 -3.62
CA GLU A 56 4.10 -13.25 -2.54
C GLU A 56 3.76 -12.27 -1.42
N MET A 57 2.80 -11.37 -1.62
CA MET A 57 2.36 -10.43 -0.59
C MET A 57 1.49 -11.11 0.46
N ASN A 58 1.53 -10.56 1.68
CA ASN A 58 0.81 -11.10 2.82
C ASN A 58 0.08 -10.00 3.58
N TYR A 59 -1.05 -10.36 4.16
CA TYR A 59 -1.55 -9.69 5.35
C TYR A 59 -0.80 -10.17 6.58
N VAL A 60 -0.43 -9.24 7.45
CA VAL A 60 0.20 -9.54 8.74
C VAL A 60 -0.64 -8.95 9.86
N LEU A 61 -1.36 -9.80 10.59
CA LEU A 61 -2.08 -9.41 11.80
C LEU A 61 -1.07 -9.35 12.97
N LEU A 62 -0.91 -8.15 13.51
CA LEU A 62 -0.01 -7.90 14.63
C LEU A 62 -0.66 -8.28 15.95
N THR A 63 0.01 -9.16 16.71
CA THR A 63 -0.45 -9.62 18.02
C THR A 63 0.56 -9.28 19.12
N GLU A 64 0.20 -9.55 20.37
CA GLU A 64 1.17 -9.44 21.47
C GLU A 64 2.18 -10.58 21.50
N GLY A 65 1.84 -11.71 20.90
CA GLY A 65 2.70 -12.88 20.73
C GLY A 65 3.22 -12.95 19.30
N ASP A 66 3.03 -14.10 18.66
CA ASP A 66 3.44 -14.29 17.28
C ASP A 66 2.43 -13.66 16.32
N ASN A 67 2.95 -12.93 15.33
CA ASN A 67 2.13 -12.37 14.26
C ASN A 67 1.53 -13.48 13.40
N VAL A 68 0.34 -13.24 12.88
CA VAL A 68 -0.29 -14.14 11.90
C VAL A 68 -0.05 -13.58 10.51
N THR A 69 0.59 -14.37 9.66
CA THR A 69 0.87 -14.01 8.26
C THR A 69 0.05 -14.89 7.34
N ILE A 70 -0.76 -14.27 6.48
CA ILE A 70 -1.65 -14.94 5.53
C ILE A 70 -1.43 -14.34 4.14
N PRO A 71 -1.33 -15.13 3.06
CA PRO A 71 -1.22 -14.60 1.71
C PRO A 71 -2.31 -13.60 1.36
N LEU A 72 -1.98 -12.56 0.59
CA LEU A 72 -2.91 -11.48 0.23
C LEU A 72 -4.15 -12.01 -0.52
N LEU A 73 -3.98 -13.06 -1.31
CA LEU A 73 -5.04 -13.70 -2.08
C LEU A 73 -5.93 -14.63 -1.25
N GLU A 74 -5.53 -14.94 -0.01
CA GLU A 74 -6.22 -15.85 0.92
C GLU A 74 -6.86 -15.08 2.08
N SER A 75 -7.38 -13.88 1.80
CA SER A 75 -7.88 -12.95 2.83
C SER A 75 -8.90 -13.53 3.81
N ASP A 76 -9.75 -14.46 3.37
CA ASP A 76 -10.75 -15.10 4.24
C ASP A 76 -10.12 -15.93 5.36
N ASP A 77 -8.94 -16.51 5.13
CA ASP A 77 -8.18 -17.25 6.15
C ASP A 77 -7.66 -16.32 7.26
N LEU A 78 -7.46 -15.03 6.96
CA LEU A 78 -7.18 -14.03 7.98
C LEU A 78 -8.44 -13.63 8.74
N TRP A 79 -9.54 -13.36 8.05
CA TRP A 79 -10.77 -12.85 8.67
C TRP A 79 -11.47 -13.91 9.52
N SER A 80 -11.33 -15.19 9.17
CA SER A 80 -11.80 -16.32 9.95
C SER A 80 -10.81 -16.80 11.04
N ASN A 81 -9.63 -16.17 11.14
CA ASN A 81 -8.60 -16.58 12.07
C ASN A 81 -9.06 -16.40 13.53
N PRO A 82 -8.82 -17.37 14.45
CA PRO A 82 -9.22 -17.24 15.85
C PRO A 82 -8.61 -16.05 16.61
N LEU A 83 -7.48 -15.51 16.12
CA LEU A 83 -6.85 -14.32 16.70
C LEU A 83 -7.40 -13.00 16.15
N PHE A 84 -8.24 -13.06 15.10
CA PHE A 84 -8.99 -11.91 14.59
C PHE A 84 -10.31 -11.78 15.35
N ASN A 85 -10.60 -10.58 15.87
CA ASN A 85 -11.80 -10.34 16.66
C ASN A 85 -12.79 -9.45 15.90
N ASP A 86 -13.88 -10.03 15.40
CA ASP A 86 -14.93 -9.33 14.63
C ASP A 86 -15.69 -8.25 15.42
N SER A 87 -15.59 -8.27 16.74
CA SER A 87 -16.19 -7.26 17.60
C SER A 87 -15.33 -5.98 17.66
N HIS A 88 -14.03 -6.09 17.36
CA HIS A 88 -13.10 -4.96 17.29
C HIS A 88 -13.20 -4.21 15.95
N ASP A 89 -12.79 -2.94 15.97
CA ASP A 89 -12.54 -2.17 14.75
C ASP A 89 -11.29 -2.73 14.05
N THR A 90 -11.20 -2.62 12.73
CA THR A 90 -10.06 -3.16 11.97
C THR A 90 -9.31 -2.04 11.26
N VAL A 91 -8.01 -1.97 11.51
CA VAL A 91 -7.10 -1.01 10.90
C VAL A 91 -6.16 -1.77 9.98
N ILE A 92 -6.11 -1.36 8.72
CA ILE A 92 -5.23 -1.95 7.72
C ILE A 92 -4.22 -0.87 7.28
N LEU A 93 -2.95 -1.09 7.58
CA LEU A 93 -1.85 -0.23 7.20
C LEU A 93 -1.14 -0.81 5.97
N VAL A 94 -1.17 -0.07 4.86
CA VAL A 94 -0.43 -0.39 3.64
C VAL A 94 0.83 0.47 3.60
N THR A 95 1.98 -0.20 3.61
CA THR A 95 3.30 0.44 3.57
C THR A 95 3.58 1.07 2.19
N GLY A 96 4.64 1.88 2.12
CA GLY A 96 5.12 2.45 0.87
C GLY A 96 6.36 1.72 0.32
N TRP A 97 6.86 2.22 -0.81
CA TRP A 97 8.13 1.79 -1.39
C TRP A 97 9.26 1.83 -0.34
N THR A 98 10.08 0.78 -0.30
CA THR A 98 11.23 0.58 0.62
C THR A 98 10.92 0.62 2.13
N SER A 99 9.64 0.57 2.53
CA SER A 99 9.22 0.55 3.94
C SER A 99 8.81 -0.86 4.38
N ASN A 100 9.75 -1.69 4.82
CA ASN A 100 9.46 -3.07 5.28
C ASN A 100 9.13 -3.17 6.77
N ILE A 101 8.56 -4.32 7.15
CA ILE A 101 8.38 -4.79 8.53
C ILE A 101 9.71 -5.23 9.17
N ASN A 102 10.71 -5.65 8.37
CA ASN A 102 11.97 -6.23 8.84
C ASN A 102 13.08 -5.21 9.14
N GLY A 103 12.91 -3.94 8.76
CA GLY A 103 13.80 -2.84 9.13
C GLY A 103 13.46 -2.26 10.50
N SER A 104 14.27 -1.33 11.01
CA SER A 104 13.92 -0.52 12.18
C SER A 104 12.82 0.49 11.84
N ASN A 105 11.68 0.00 11.37
CA ASN A 105 10.58 0.80 10.87
C ASN A 105 9.73 1.27 12.05
N LYS A 106 10.31 2.20 12.82
CA LYS A 106 9.71 2.82 14.01
C LYS A 106 8.28 3.30 13.76
N ALA A 107 7.90 3.61 12.52
CA ALA A 107 6.56 4.08 12.18
C ALA A 107 5.47 3.02 12.41
N ILE A 108 5.63 1.80 11.85
CA ILE A 108 4.65 0.72 12.01
C ILE A 108 4.51 0.39 13.49
N ASP A 109 5.63 0.19 14.19
CA ASP A 109 5.67 -0.08 15.63
C ASP A 109 5.01 1.02 16.45
N THR A 110 5.26 2.29 16.12
CA THR A 110 4.70 3.42 16.86
C THR A 110 3.19 3.50 16.67
N ILE A 111 2.71 3.33 15.43
CA ILE A 111 1.29 3.33 15.12
C ILE A 111 0.62 2.13 15.79
N TYR A 112 1.16 0.93 15.64
CA TYR A 112 0.64 -0.27 16.27
C TYR A 112 0.56 -0.14 17.79
N LYS A 113 1.63 0.34 18.45
CA LYS A 113 1.62 0.59 19.90
C LYS A 113 0.53 1.58 20.32
N ALA A 114 0.27 2.62 19.54
CA ALA A 114 -0.79 3.58 19.82
C ALA A 114 -2.19 2.95 19.72
N TYR A 115 -2.47 2.20 18.66
CA TYR A 115 -3.74 1.48 18.49
C TYR A 115 -3.94 0.41 19.56
N ARG A 116 -2.86 -0.32 19.91
CA ARG A 116 -2.88 -1.31 20.97
C ARG A 116 -3.17 -0.68 22.33
N ALA A 117 -2.53 0.44 22.66
CA ALA A 117 -2.76 1.14 23.92
C ALA A 117 -4.19 1.66 24.07
N ARG A 118 -4.85 1.99 22.95
CA ARG A 118 -6.27 2.36 22.94
C ARG A 118 -7.20 1.14 23.15
N GLY A 119 -6.80 -0.03 22.66
CA GLY A 119 -7.58 -1.26 22.73
C GLY A 119 -8.79 -1.26 21.80
N GLY A 120 -9.36 -2.45 21.54
CA GLY A 120 -10.54 -2.61 20.68
C GLY A 120 -10.25 -2.55 19.17
N TYR A 121 -9.02 -2.83 18.75
CA TYR A 121 -8.61 -2.83 17.34
C TYR A 121 -7.92 -4.15 16.95
N ASN A 122 -8.27 -4.69 15.79
CA ASN A 122 -7.39 -5.53 15.00
C ASN A 122 -6.45 -4.63 14.20
N PHE A 123 -5.15 -4.96 14.15
CA PHE A 123 -4.17 -4.18 13.40
C PHE A 123 -3.45 -5.06 12.39
N VAL A 124 -3.70 -4.80 11.11
CA VAL A 124 -3.19 -5.58 9.99
C VAL A 124 -2.24 -4.71 9.17
N VAL A 125 -1.11 -5.27 8.79
CA VAL A 125 -0.12 -4.62 7.92
C VAL A 125 -0.04 -5.37 6.60
N ILE A 126 0.05 -4.61 5.50
CA ILE A 126 0.42 -5.13 4.18
C ILE A 126 1.77 -4.53 3.83
N ASP A 127 2.79 -5.39 3.82
CA ASP A 127 4.13 -5.01 3.40
C ASP A 127 4.24 -5.05 1.88
N THR A 128 4.54 -3.91 1.28
CA THR A 128 4.69 -3.76 -0.17
C THR A 128 6.15 -3.61 -0.58
N SER A 129 7.08 -3.42 0.36
CA SER A 129 8.43 -2.97 -0.03
C SER A 129 9.26 -4.06 -0.69
N ASP A 130 9.18 -5.29 -0.20
CA ASP A 130 9.99 -6.41 -0.71
C ASP A 130 9.51 -6.88 -2.09
N TYR A 131 8.29 -6.50 -2.47
CA TYR A 131 7.62 -6.90 -3.71
C TYR A 131 7.51 -5.77 -4.73
N VAL A 132 7.94 -4.57 -4.35
CA VAL A 132 7.93 -3.36 -5.16
C VAL A 132 9.37 -2.83 -5.33
N ASP A 133 10.31 -3.75 -5.52
CA ASP A 133 11.75 -3.49 -5.71
C ASP A 133 12.11 -2.96 -7.13
N THR A 134 11.13 -2.39 -7.82
CA THR A 134 11.27 -1.80 -9.16
C THR A 134 11.38 -0.28 -9.06
N LEU A 135 11.73 0.42 -10.15
CA LEU A 135 11.69 1.88 -10.17
C LEU A 135 10.34 2.38 -9.67
N TYR A 136 10.33 3.46 -8.90
CA TYR A 136 9.11 4.02 -8.33
C TYR A 136 8.01 4.32 -9.37
N THR A 137 8.37 4.64 -10.62
CA THR A 137 7.41 4.72 -11.74
C THR A 137 6.67 3.40 -11.99
N TRP A 138 7.38 2.28 -11.98
CA TRP A 138 6.79 0.95 -12.08
C TRP A 138 5.95 0.60 -10.86
N SER A 139 6.43 0.92 -9.67
CA SER A 139 5.67 0.82 -8.42
C SER A 139 4.32 1.55 -8.53
N ALA A 140 4.32 2.77 -9.07
CA ALA A 140 3.12 3.58 -9.23
C ALA A 140 2.08 2.93 -10.17
N PHE A 141 2.52 2.29 -11.26
CA PHE A 141 1.62 1.58 -12.18
C PHE A 141 0.96 0.36 -11.53
N ASN A 142 1.65 -0.30 -10.59
CA ASN A 142 1.11 -1.48 -9.90
C ASN A 142 0.11 -1.15 -8.77
N THR A 143 -0.06 0.12 -8.40
CA THR A 143 -1.00 0.52 -7.33
C THR A 143 -2.45 0.14 -7.64
N ASN A 144 -2.76 0.06 -8.94
CA ASN A 144 -4.07 -0.26 -9.45
C ASN A 144 -4.44 -1.73 -9.19
N ASP A 145 -3.52 -2.64 -9.51
CA ASP A 145 -3.72 -4.10 -9.36
C ASP A 145 -3.71 -4.50 -7.89
N LEU A 146 -2.80 -3.93 -7.10
CA LEU A 146 -2.82 -4.08 -5.63
C LEU A 146 -4.10 -3.54 -5.02
N GLY A 147 -4.65 -2.46 -5.57
CA GLY A 147 -5.95 -1.95 -5.19
C GLY A 147 -7.09 -2.92 -5.50
N VAL A 148 -7.01 -3.72 -6.59
CA VAL A 148 -7.98 -4.80 -6.87
C VAL A 148 -7.95 -5.83 -5.77
N GLU A 149 -6.78 -6.36 -5.45
CA GLU A 149 -6.68 -7.45 -4.48
C GLU A 149 -7.03 -7.00 -3.06
N LEU A 150 -6.63 -5.80 -2.66
CA LEU A 150 -7.10 -5.23 -1.40
C LEU A 150 -8.62 -5.02 -1.39
N ALA A 151 -9.23 -4.55 -2.49
CA ALA A 151 -10.68 -4.41 -2.56
C ALA A 151 -11.40 -5.76 -2.47
N ASN A 152 -10.85 -6.82 -3.07
CA ASN A 152 -11.38 -8.18 -2.94
C ASN A 152 -11.32 -8.64 -1.48
N GLY A 153 -10.18 -8.46 -0.81
CA GLY A 153 -10.05 -8.80 0.61
C GLY A 153 -10.98 -8.02 1.52
N LEU A 154 -11.24 -6.75 1.20
CA LEU A 154 -12.24 -5.93 1.92
C LEU A 154 -13.67 -6.43 1.71
N LYS A 155 -14.01 -6.92 0.51
CA LYS A 155 -15.32 -7.53 0.23
C LYS A 155 -15.54 -8.82 1.02
N GLU A 156 -14.47 -9.56 1.30
CA GLU A 156 -14.51 -10.70 2.22
C GLU A 156 -14.65 -10.24 3.68
N LEU A 157 -13.89 -9.22 4.10
CA LEU A 157 -13.92 -8.68 5.46
C LEU A 157 -15.32 -8.20 5.89
N ILE A 158 -16.08 -7.57 4.99
CA ILE A 158 -17.43 -7.08 5.33
C ILE A 158 -18.47 -8.17 5.61
N LYS A 159 -18.13 -9.45 5.37
CA LYS A 159 -18.95 -10.58 5.82
C LYS A 159 -18.85 -10.80 7.33
N TYR A 160 -17.78 -10.31 7.96
CA TYR A 160 -17.48 -10.49 9.38
C TYR A 160 -17.81 -9.23 10.21
N LEU A 161 -17.57 -8.03 9.67
CA LEU A 161 -17.80 -6.77 10.38
C LEU A 161 -18.31 -5.66 9.45
N PRO A 162 -19.08 -4.69 9.96
CA PRO A 162 -19.63 -3.62 9.14
C PRO A 162 -18.54 -2.67 8.62
N VAL A 163 -18.72 -2.10 7.43
CA VAL A 163 -17.71 -1.28 6.75
C VAL A 163 -17.27 -0.06 7.58
N GLU A 164 -18.14 0.48 8.43
CA GLU A 164 -17.86 1.62 9.30
C GLU A 164 -16.79 1.31 10.37
N LYS A 165 -16.51 0.04 10.63
CA LYS A 165 -15.44 -0.42 11.52
C LYS A 165 -14.09 -0.59 10.82
N ILE A 166 -13.99 -0.31 9.52
CA ILE A 166 -12.75 -0.47 8.75
C ILE A 166 -12.06 0.88 8.55
N HIS A 167 -10.77 0.95 8.89
CA HIS A 167 -9.93 2.12 8.61
C HIS A 167 -8.68 1.71 7.82
N LEU A 168 -8.56 2.26 6.61
CA LEU A 168 -7.37 2.10 5.77
C LEU A 168 -6.38 3.24 6.00
N ILE A 169 -5.12 2.90 6.24
CA ILE A 169 -4.00 3.84 6.29
C ILE A 169 -3.03 3.47 5.19
N GLY A 170 -2.65 4.42 4.35
CA GLY A 170 -1.65 4.20 3.30
C GLY A 170 -0.55 5.24 3.37
N HIS A 171 0.72 4.81 3.33
CA HIS A 171 1.88 5.71 3.27
C HIS A 171 2.49 5.73 1.87
N SER A 172 2.73 6.91 1.29
CA SER A 172 3.38 7.09 -0.01
C SER A 172 2.70 6.23 -1.11
N LEU A 173 3.36 5.20 -1.62
CA LEU A 173 2.77 4.23 -2.56
C LEU A 173 1.50 3.57 -1.99
N GLY A 174 1.52 3.19 -0.71
CA GLY A 174 0.39 2.62 0.00
C GLY A 174 -0.85 3.52 0.02
N ALA A 175 -0.67 4.86 0.01
CA ALA A 175 -1.78 5.81 -0.06
C ALA A 175 -2.56 5.68 -1.38
N HIS A 176 -1.84 5.46 -2.48
CA HIS A 176 -2.44 5.23 -3.80
C HIS A 176 -3.13 3.87 -3.86
N ILE A 177 -2.55 2.83 -3.24
CA ILE A 177 -3.15 1.49 -3.15
C ILE A 177 -4.48 1.54 -2.39
N VAL A 178 -4.52 2.14 -1.20
CA VAL A 178 -5.78 2.24 -0.43
C VAL A 178 -6.83 3.09 -1.16
N GLY A 179 -6.41 4.15 -1.87
CA GLY A 179 -7.31 4.94 -2.72
C GLY A 179 -7.86 4.14 -3.91
N ALA A 180 -7.02 3.33 -4.55
CA ALA A 180 -7.40 2.43 -5.62
C ALA A 180 -8.35 1.33 -5.12
N ALA A 181 -8.12 0.80 -3.91
CA ALA A 181 -8.99 -0.17 -3.27
C ALA A 181 -10.37 0.43 -2.96
N GLY A 182 -10.43 1.62 -2.34
CA GLY A 182 -11.70 2.30 -2.07
C GLY A 182 -12.53 2.57 -3.32
N ARG A 183 -11.90 2.89 -4.45
CA ARG A 183 -12.59 3.08 -5.75
C ARG A 183 -13.22 1.79 -6.28
N ARG A 184 -12.61 0.64 -6.02
CA ARG A 184 -13.01 -0.70 -6.52
C ARG A 184 -13.91 -1.48 -5.58
N PHE A 185 -13.90 -1.07 -4.32
CA PHE A 185 -14.73 -1.63 -3.27
C PHE A 185 -16.22 -1.34 -3.53
N GLN A 186 -16.52 -0.23 -4.22
CA GLN A 186 -17.88 0.16 -4.66
C GLN A 186 -18.60 -0.92 -5.48
#